data_AF-A0AAV5X5G2-F1
#
_entry.id   AF-A0AAV5X5G2-F1
#
_cell.length_a   1.000
_cell.length_b   1.000
_cell.length_c   1.000
_cell.angle_alpha   90.00
_cell.angle_beta   90.00
_cell.angle_gamma   90.00
#
_symmetry.space_group_name_H-M   'P 1'
#
loop_
_entity.id
_entity.type
_entity.pdbx_description
1 polymer ?
#
loop_
_entity_poly.entity_id
_entity_poly.type
_entity_poly.pdbx_seq_one_letter_code
_entity_poly.pdbx_strand_id
1 'polypeptide(L)'
;MAKTARAFTANPGTAAAACSIRASTPLRSIRPGKNLWCLCKTYGRLIGYPQLKPHDLRHGVAMEVYEHHGDLEQVRGLLGHARIDTTHVYAQIRPAQLKQAVAFYEGKALEALTK
;
A
#
# COMPACT_ATOMS: atom_id res chain seq x y z
N MET A 1 9.63 17.13 14.77
CA MET A 1 8.19 17.21 14.48
C MET A 1 7.66 15.81 14.19
N ALA A 2 7.34 15.05 15.25
CA ALA A 2 6.80 13.70 15.16
C ALA A 2 5.29 13.79 14.99
N LYS A 3 4.76 13.35 13.84
CA LYS A 3 3.31 13.22 13.64
C LYS A 3 2.83 12.07 14.51
N THR A 4 2.03 12.42 15.50
CA THR A 4 1.33 11.53 16.42
C THR A 4 0.44 10.56 15.64
N ALA A 5 0.75 9.27 15.75
CA ALA A 5 -0.13 8.21 15.28
C ALA A 5 -1.44 8.27 16.09
N ARG A 6 -2.55 8.56 15.41
CA ARG A 6 -3.89 8.49 16.00
C ARG A 6 -4.16 7.05 16.42
N ALA A 7 -4.32 6.84 17.71
CA ALA A 7 -4.84 5.59 18.28
C ALA A 7 -6.26 5.35 17.72
N PHE A 8 -6.39 4.27 16.94
CA PHE A 8 -7.68 3.76 16.50
C PHE A 8 -8.33 3.03 17.68
N THR A 9 -9.17 3.73 18.44
CA THR A 9 -9.94 3.14 19.52
C THR A 9 -11.08 2.31 18.92
N ALA A 10 -10.93 0.99 18.97
CA ALA A 10 -11.96 0.05 18.54
C ALA A 10 -13.17 0.10 19.49
N ASN A 11 -14.37 0.25 18.94
CA ASN A 11 -15.63 0.24 19.68
C ASN A 11 -16.11 -1.23 19.86
N PRO A 12 -16.39 -1.72 21.10
CA PRO A 12 -16.83 -3.08 21.32
C PRO A 12 -18.35 -3.15 21.17
N GLY A 13 -18.85 -3.56 20.01
CA GLY A 13 -20.29 -3.46 19.78
C GLY A 13 -20.88 -4.15 18.56
N THR A 14 -20.31 -5.25 18.07
CA THR A 14 -21.07 -6.20 17.23
C THR A 14 -20.60 -7.61 17.50
N ALA A 15 -21.41 -8.33 18.28
CA ALA A 15 -21.31 -9.74 18.53
C ALA A 15 -21.54 -10.57 17.24
N ALA A 16 -21.07 -11.81 17.29
CA ALA A 16 -21.38 -12.92 16.38
C ALA A 16 -20.66 -12.95 15.01
N ALA A 17 -19.37 -13.25 15.06
CA ALA A 17 -18.80 -14.35 14.27
C ALA A 17 -17.50 -14.80 14.94
N ALA A 18 -17.62 -15.70 15.93
CA ALA A 18 -16.49 -16.34 16.55
C ALA A 18 -15.77 -17.24 15.51
N CYS A 19 -14.80 -16.68 14.79
CA CYS A 19 -13.68 -17.47 14.28
C CYS A 19 -12.72 -17.63 15.45
N SER A 20 -13.02 -18.58 16.33
CA SER A 20 -12.15 -18.97 17.42
C SER A 20 -10.81 -19.42 16.85
N ILE A 21 -9.79 -18.57 16.98
CA ILE A 21 -8.40 -18.95 16.74
C ILE A 21 -7.96 -19.81 17.94
N ARG A 22 -8.53 -21.02 18.05
CA ARG A 22 -7.98 -22.07 18.89
C ARG A 22 -6.99 -22.83 18.02
N ALA A 23 -5.72 -22.77 18.41
CA ALA A 23 -4.55 -23.31 17.75
C ALA A 23 -4.51 -24.86 17.69
N SER A 24 -5.55 -25.50 17.14
CA SER A 24 -5.63 -26.96 17.05
C SER A 24 -6.53 -27.44 15.90
N THR A 25 -6.31 -26.94 14.69
CA THR A 25 -6.87 -27.55 13.47
C THR A 25 -5.72 -27.86 12.52
N PRO A 26 -5.62 -29.11 12.01
CA PRO A 26 -4.61 -29.42 10.99
C PRO A 26 -4.87 -28.50 9.81
N LEU A 27 -3.80 -27.94 9.23
CA LEU A 27 -3.82 -27.17 7.99
C LEU A 27 -4.66 -27.95 6.96
N ARG A 28 -5.95 -27.64 6.88
CA ARG A 28 -6.90 -28.32 6.02
C ARG A 28 -6.44 -27.99 4.62
N SER A 29 -5.92 -29.02 3.94
CA SER A 29 -5.48 -29.05 2.53
C SER A 29 -5.70 -27.71 1.83
N ILE A 30 -4.59 -27.00 1.60
CA ILE A 30 -4.56 -25.81 0.76
C ILE A 30 -5.03 -26.25 -0.62
N ARG A 31 -6.32 -26.16 -0.90
CA ARG A 31 -6.87 -26.44 -2.24
C ARG A 31 -6.28 -25.39 -3.18
N PRO A 32 -5.49 -25.74 -4.19
CA PRO A 32 -4.89 -24.74 -5.07
C PRO A 32 -5.99 -24.10 -5.92
N GLY A 33 -6.22 -22.79 -5.75
CA GLY A 33 -7.02 -21.99 -6.69
C GLY A 33 -7.93 -20.89 -6.12
N LYS A 34 -8.23 -20.82 -4.81
CA LYS A 34 -9.17 -19.82 -4.24
C LYS A 34 -8.77 -19.34 -2.82
N ASN A 35 -7.49 -19.02 -2.62
CA ASN A 35 -6.91 -18.97 -1.27
C ASN A 35 -6.60 -17.54 -0.87
N LEU A 36 -5.92 -16.79 -1.74
CA LEU A 36 -5.45 -15.44 -1.45
C LEU A 36 -6.59 -14.46 -1.15
N TRP A 37 -7.72 -14.57 -1.87
CA TRP A 37 -8.87 -13.70 -1.62
C TRP A 37 -9.55 -13.99 -0.27
N CYS A 38 -9.65 -15.27 0.12
CA CYS A 38 -10.16 -15.66 1.43
C CYS A 38 -9.24 -15.14 2.54
N LEU A 39 -7.92 -15.25 2.35
CA LEU A 39 -6.92 -14.66 3.26
C LEU A 39 -7.07 -13.13 3.35
N CYS A 40 -7.16 -12.44 2.22
CA CYS A 40 -7.34 -10.98 2.20
C CYS A 40 -8.62 -10.58 2.96
N LYS A 41 -9.70 -11.35 2.84
CA LYS A 41 -10.94 -11.09 3.60
C LYS A 41 -10.80 -11.35 5.10
N THR A 42 -10.13 -12.44 5.49
CA THR A 42 -9.91 -12.73 6.92
C THR A 42 -9.02 -11.67 7.57
N TYR A 43 -7.90 -11.33 6.94
CA TYR A 43 -7.01 -10.29 7.45
C TYR A 43 -7.63 -8.89 7.35
N GLY A 44 -8.33 -8.60 6.26
CA GLY A 44 -9.07 -7.35 6.07
C GLY A 44 -10.09 -7.09 7.19
N ARG A 45 -10.82 -8.12 7.64
CA ARG A 45 -11.71 -8.01 8.79
C ARG A 45 -10.97 -7.73 10.10
N LEU A 46 -9.79 -8.30 10.30
CA LEU A 46 -8.98 -8.08 11.52
C LEU A 46 -8.47 -6.64 11.62
N ILE A 47 -8.04 -6.05 10.50
CA ILE A 47 -7.55 -4.66 10.45
C ILE A 47 -8.68 -3.63 10.31
N GLY A 48 -9.95 -4.05 10.25
CA GLY A 48 -11.10 -3.16 10.05
C GLY A 48 -11.28 -2.66 8.61
N TYR A 49 -10.61 -3.25 7.63
CA TYR A 49 -10.74 -2.96 6.20
C TYR A 49 -11.26 -4.19 5.42
N PRO A 50 -12.59 -4.44 5.42
CA PRO A 50 -13.17 -5.66 4.85
C PRO A 50 -13.13 -5.72 3.30
N GLN A 51 -12.79 -4.60 2.65
CA GLN A 51 -12.71 -4.47 1.19
C GLN A 51 -11.31 -4.78 0.64
N LEU A 52 -10.38 -5.29 1.47
CA LEU A 52 -9.01 -5.62 1.06
C LEU A 52 -8.99 -6.61 -0.10
N LYS A 53 -8.41 -6.20 -1.22
CA LYS A 53 -8.22 -7.04 -2.42
C LYS A 53 -6.74 -7.37 -2.58
N PRO A 54 -6.40 -8.49 -3.25
CA PRO A 54 -5.01 -8.86 -3.51
C PRO A 54 -4.19 -7.79 -4.24
N HIS A 55 -4.83 -6.99 -5.09
CA HIS A 55 -4.15 -5.89 -5.77
C HIS A 55 -3.78 -4.74 -4.85
N ASP A 56 -4.51 -4.50 -3.76
CA ASP A 56 -4.19 -3.45 -2.78
C ASP A 56 -2.87 -3.77 -2.08
N LEU A 57 -2.68 -5.04 -1.71
CA LEU A 57 -1.43 -5.53 -1.13
C LEU A 57 -0.27 -5.41 -2.11
N ARG A 58 -0.49 -5.79 -3.37
CA ARG A 58 0.53 -5.61 -4.42
C ARG A 58 0.89 -4.14 -4.61
N HIS A 59 -0.11 -3.27 -4.54
CA HIS A 59 0.07 -1.84 -4.73
C HIS A 59 0.85 -1.21 -3.58
N GLY A 60 0.54 -1.59 -2.33
CA GLY A 60 1.26 -1.12 -1.14
C GLY A 60 2.75 -1.48 -1.16
N VAL A 61 3.08 -2.75 -1.46
CA VAL A 61 4.48 -3.20 -1.54
C VAL A 61 5.24 -2.48 -2.66
N ALA A 62 4.62 -2.34 -3.84
CA ALA A 62 5.24 -1.64 -4.96
C ALA A 62 5.45 -0.15 -4.67
N MET A 63 4.51 0.50 -3.99
CA MET A 63 4.61 1.89 -3.58
C MET A 63 5.74 2.10 -2.56
N GLU A 64 5.85 1.24 -1.55
CA GLU A 64 6.91 1.34 -0.54
C GLU A 64 8.31 1.19 -1.17
N VAL A 65 8.47 0.22 -2.06
CA VAL A 65 9.73 0.04 -2.80
C VAL A 65 10.01 1.24 -3.71
N TYR A 66 9.00 1.77 -4.39
CA TYR A 66 9.18 2.96 -5.22
C TYR A 66 9.56 4.21 -4.40
N GLU A 67 8.96 4.40 -3.23
CA GLU A 67 9.29 5.52 -2.33
C GLU A 67 10.72 5.45 -1.80
N HIS A 68 11.23 4.25 -1.51
CA HIS A 68 12.57 4.07 -0.99
C HIS A 68 13.65 4.10 -2.08
N HIS A 69 13.38 3.54 -3.26
CA HIS A 69 14.40 3.33 -4.28
C HIS A 69 14.33 4.32 -5.45
N GLY A 70 13.18 4.91 -5.72
CA GLY A 70 13.00 5.90 -6.80
C GLY A 70 13.18 5.35 -8.22
N ASP A 71 13.35 4.04 -8.39
CA ASP A 71 13.61 3.37 -9.66
C ASP A 71 12.54 2.32 -10.00
N LEU A 72 11.97 2.42 -11.20
CA LEU A 72 10.91 1.54 -11.71
C LEU A 72 11.43 0.16 -12.11
N GLU A 73 12.71 0.06 -12.45
CA GLU A 73 13.36 -1.20 -12.81
C GLU A 73 13.43 -2.16 -11.61
N GLN A 74 13.69 -1.63 -10.41
CA GLN A 74 13.69 -2.40 -9.17
C GLN A 74 12.28 -2.90 -8.81
N VAL A 75 11.26 -2.05 -8.95
CA VAL A 75 9.86 -2.44 -8.73
C VAL A 75 9.42 -3.50 -9.74
N ARG A 76 9.85 -3.38 -11.01
CA ARG A 76 9.58 -4.37 -12.06
C ARG A 76 10.19 -5.74 -11.71
N GLY A 77 11.46 -5.75 -11.30
CA GLY A 77 12.16 -6.95 -10.87
C GLY A 77 11.49 -7.63 -9.68
N LEU A 78 11.09 -6.85 -8.66
CA LEU A 78 10.39 -7.34 -7.47
C LEU A 78 9.05 -8.01 -7.80
N LEU A 79 8.30 -7.45 -8.76
CA LEU A 79 6.98 -7.96 -9.16
C LEU A 79 7.02 -9.00 -10.27
N GLY A 80 8.20 -9.24 -10.88
CA GLY A 80 8.39 -10.16 -12.00
C GLY A 80 7.63 -9.77 -13.27
N HIS A 81 7.42 -8.46 -13.51
CA HIS A 81 6.71 -8.00 -14.70
C HIS A 81 7.59 -8.11 -15.94
N ALA A 82 7.08 -8.78 -16.99
CA ALA A 82 7.77 -8.89 -18.27
C ALA A 82 7.83 -7.56 -19.06
N ARG A 83 6.98 -6.59 -18.73
CA ARG A 83 6.93 -5.26 -19.36
C ARG A 83 6.87 -4.16 -18.31
N ILE A 84 7.53 -3.04 -18.57
CA ILE A 84 7.50 -1.85 -17.70
C ILE A 84 6.17 -1.09 -17.79
N ASP A 85 5.40 -1.36 -18.85
CA ASP A 85 4.09 -0.74 -19.09
C ASP A 85 3.12 -0.93 -17.91
N THR A 86 3.20 -2.09 -17.24
CA THR A 86 2.34 -2.44 -16.10
C THR A 86 2.81 -1.85 -14.76
N THR A 87 4.00 -1.26 -14.69
CA THR A 87 4.51 -0.58 -13.48
C THR A 87 4.43 0.95 -13.55
N HIS A 88 4.14 1.53 -14.72
CA HIS A 88 3.99 3.00 -14.85
C HIS A 88 2.91 3.60 -13.94
N VAL A 89 1.92 2.82 -13.54
CA VAL A 89 0.88 3.24 -12.59
C VAL A 89 1.48 3.70 -11.25
N TYR A 90 2.66 3.19 -10.87
CA TYR A 90 3.36 3.59 -9.63
C TYR A 90 4.18 4.86 -9.78
N ALA A 91 4.51 5.27 -11.01
CA ALA A 91 5.34 6.43 -11.32
C ALA A 91 4.54 7.75 -11.44
N GLN A 92 3.21 7.68 -11.32
CA GLN A 92 2.37 8.86 -11.47
C GLN A 92 2.71 9.88 -10.38
N ILE A 93 3.14 11.06 -10.81
CA ILE A 93 3.62 12.12 -9.92
C ILE A 93 2.53 12.43 -8.90
N ARG A 94 2.88 12.31 -7.62
CA ARG A 94 1.96 12.64 -6.53
C ARG A 94 1.77 14.15 -6.43
N PRO A 95 0.56 14.62 -6.08
CA PRO A 95 0.28 16.06 -5.99
C PRO A 95 1.20 16.79 -5.01
N ALA A 96 1.69 16.13 -3.95
CA ALA A 96 2.64 16.71 -3.01
C ALA A 96 4.03 16.93 -3.64
N GLN A 97 4.54 15.95 -4.40
CA GLN A 97 5.82 16.05 -5.10
C GLN A 97 5.76 17.10 -6.22
N LEU A 98 4.63 17.17 -6.94
CA LEU A 98 4.38 18.21 -7.94
C LEU A 98 4.45 19.62 -7.31
N LYS A 99 3.74 19.83 -6.20
CA LYS A 99 3.75 21.11 -5.48
C LYS A 99 5.16 21.51 -5.02
N GLN A 100 5.94 20.54 -4.55
CA GLN A 100 7.32 20.80 -4.13
C GLN A 100 8.22 21.19 -5.31
N ALA A 101 8.08 20.51 -6.45
CA ALA A 101 8.80 20.85 -7.66
C ALA A 101 8.43 22.25 -8.15
N VAL A 102 7.13 22.58 -8.20
CA VAL A 102 6.64 23.91 -8.58
C VAL A 102 7.21 24.98 -7.65
N ALA A 103 7.10 24.81 -6.33
CA ALA A 103 7.64 25.75 -5.35
C ALA A 103 9.16 25.97 -5.49
N PHE A 104 9.91 24.92 -5.83
CA PHE A 104 11.35 25.01 -6.06
C PHE A 104 11.69 25.88 -7.29
N TYR A 105 10.95 25.72 -8.39
CA TYR A 105 11.16 26.54 -9.59
C TYR A 105 10.66 27.97 -9.41
N GLU A 106 9.56 28.18 -8.68
CA GLU A 106 9.07 29.51 -8.31
C GLU A 106 10.12 30.28 -7.49
N GLY A 107 10.75 29.64 -6.50
CA GLY A 107 11.82 30.26 -5.71
C GLY A 107 13.03 30.68 -6.57
N LYS A 108 13.48 29.81 -7.48
CA LYS A 108 14.58 30.14 -8.41
C LYS A 108 14.23 31.28 -9.37
N ALA A 109 12.99 31.33 -9.84
CA ALA A 109 12.52 32.41 -10.72
C ALA A 109 12.54 33.77 -10.00
N LEU A 110 12.13 33.79 -8.72
CA LEU A 110 12.17 35.01 -7.90
C LEU A 110 13.61 35.48 -7.66
N GLU A 111 14.55 34.58 -7.37
CA GLU A 111 15.98 34.91 -7.21
C GLU A 111 16.61 35.46 -8.50
N ALA A 112 16.17 34.97 -9.66
CA ALA A 112 16.67 35.44 -10.96
C ALA A 112 16.15 36.83 -11.33
N LEU A 113 14.96 37.21 -10.86
CA LEU A 113 14.34 38.53 -11.11
C LEU A 113 14.81 39.61 -10.13
N THR A 114 15.33 39.21 -8.96
CA THR A 114 15.80 40.14 -7.91
C THR A 114 17.29 40.46 -7.97
N LYS A 115 18.04 39.80 -8.85
CA LYS A 115 19.44 40.12 -9.19
C LYS A 115 19.49 40.99 -10.44
#